data_AF-A0A357G6B3-F1
#
_entry.id   AF-A0A357G6B3-F1
#
_cell.length_a   1.000
_cell.length_b   1.000
_cell.length_c   1.000
_cell.angle_alpha   90.00
_cell.angle_beta   90.00
_cell.angle_gamma   90.00
#
_symmetry.space_group_name_H-M   'P 1'
#
loop_
_entity.id
_entity.type
_entity.pdbx_description
1 polymer ?
#
loop_
_entity_poly.entity_id
_entity_poly.type
_entity_poly.pdbx_seq_one_letter_code
_entity_poly.pdbx_strand_id
1 'polypeptide(L)'
;MKNKKYTNNNKNIRALTGGSAAAEALRQMNPDVMAVYPITPQTPIIETYAKMKADGKVQTEIIQVESEHSAMSAVVGAQAAGARTVTATSSQGLVLMHEILYIAAGLQLPSFMYVSARALAAPLNIHGEHGDVMAVRDSGWAQIFSENAQQAYDLGIIGLKLAEKMKNPVMTIMDGFHTSHTTERVEVLEDRVVKNFVGEYKPEKYLLDFKKPLSFGVVALQNSYFEFKLNQIKNFEKVSREYKNICKEFEKISGRKYGLYEDYELDDADYAIVILGSTAGTAKETVDKLRSEGKKVGLLSVHLFRPFQYKEIGKELAHIKKIAVLDRAVSVGAYPPLYGEVVNSLYHATHRKIDVASYVYGLGGRDTFQKQIKNVFDDLENGEISEKIKYIL
;
A
#
# COMPACT_ATOMS: atom_id res chain seq x y z
N MET A 1 -4.88 -34.85 35.97
CA MET A 1 -4.90 -34.26 34.61
C MET A 1 -6.09 -33.30 34.51
N LYS A 2 -5.85 -31.98 34.57
CA LYS A 2 -6.92 -30.97 34.43
C LYS A 2 -7.11 -30.68 32.94
N ASN A 3 -8.27 -31.03 32.42
CA ASN A 3 -8.73 -30.69 31.07
C ASN A 3 -8.65 -29.17 30.86
N LYS A 4 -7.72 -28.72 30.00
CA LYS A 4 -7.76 -27.37 29.43
C LYS A 4 -8.99 -27.31 28.53
N LYS A 5 -10.01 -26.57 28.96
CA LYS A 5 -11.11 -26.12 28.09
C LYS A 5 -10.47 -25.36 26.92
N TYR A 6 -10.55 -25.92 25.72
CA TYR A 6 -10.34 -25.16 24.50
C TYR A 6 -11.43 -24.10 24.43
N THR A 7 -11.09 -22.84 24.71
CA THR A 7 -11.96 -21.71 24.39
C THR A 7 -12.04 -21.63 22.88
N ASN A 8 -13.20 -22.00 22.34
CA ASN A 8 -13.48 -22.01 20.92
C ASN A 8 -13.63 -20.56 20.43
N ASN A 9 -12.52 -19.83 20.27
CA ASN A 9 -12.50 -18.61 19.47
C ASN A 9 -12.59 -19.06 18.01
N ASN A 10 -13.81 -19.11 17.49
CA ASN A 10 -14.13 -19.60 16.15
C ASN A 10 -13.61 -18.61 15.09
N LYS A 11 -12.29 -18.50 14.97
CA LYS A 11 -11.62 -17.66 13.96
C LYS A 11 -11.84 -18.32 12.59
N ASN A 12 -12.46 -17.59 11.67
CA ASN A 12 -12.67 -18.06 10.29
C ASN A 12 -11.34 -17.97 9.52
N ILE A 13 -10.55 -19.03 9.63
CA ILE A 13 -9.22 -19.13 9.04
C ILE A 13 -9.32 -19.83 7.69
N ARG A 14 -8.77 -19.20 6.65
CA ARG A 14 -8.78 -19.70 5.28
C ARG A 14 -7.36 -19.67 4.71
N ALA A 15 -7.04 -20.63 3.85
CA ALA A 15 -5.84 -20.58 3.02
C ALA A 15 -6.16 -19.75 1.77
N LEU A 16 -5.60 -18.55 1.67
CA LEU A 16 -5.88 -17.61 0.58
C LEU A 16 -4.56 -17.03 0.07
N THR A 17 -4.50 -16.79 -1.24
CA THR A 17 -3.47 -15.92 -1.80
C THR A 17 -3.77 -14.45 -1.46
N GLY A 18 -2.79 -13.55 -1.55
CA GLY A 18 -3.05 -12.12 -1.39
C GLY A 18 -4.11 -11.60 -2.36
N GLY A 19 -4.14 -12.11 -3.61
CA GLY A 19 -5.15 -11.75 -4.59
C GLY A 19 -6.57 -12.22 -4.20
N SER A 20 -6.72 -13.47 -3.74
CA SER A 20 -8.00 -13.98 -3.27
C SER A 20 -8.44 -13.35 -1.94
N ALA A 21 -7.49 -12.96 -1.09
CA ALA A 21 -7.74 -12.23 0.15
C ALA A 21 -8.27 -10.82 -0.14
N ALA A 22 -7.70 -10.12 -1.12
CA ALA A 22 -8.22 -8.85 -1.62
C ALA A 22 -9.62 -8.98 -2.23
N ALA A 23 -9.87 -10.03 -3.02
CA ALA A 23 -11.21 -10.30 -3.55
C ALA A 23 -12.24 -10.57 -2.44
N GLU A 24 -11.85 -11.28 -1.38
CA GLU A 24 -12.71 -11.51 -0.21
C GLU A 24 -13.03 -10.20 0.53
N ALA A 25 -12.04 -9.32 0.71
CA ALA A 25 -12.26 -7.99 1.28
C ALA A 25 -13.26 -7.20 0.41
N LEU A 26 -13.05 -7.13 -0.91
CA LEU A 26 -13.97 -6.47 -1.84
C LEU A 26 -15.38 -7.04 -1.73
N ARG A 27 -15.52 -8.37 -1.60
CA ARG A 27 -16.83 -9.03 -1.46
C ARG A 27 -17.58 -8.56 -0.22
N GLN A 28 -16.87 -8.41 0.90
CA GLN A 28 -17.46 -7.96 2.15
C GLN A 28 -17.75 -6.45 2.16
N MET A 29 -16.95 -5.66 1.45
CA MET A 29 -17.17 -4.22 1.24
C MET A 29 -18.31 -3.93 0.27
N ASN A 30 -18.58 -4.85 -0.66
CA ASN A 30 -19.64 -4.84 -1.67
C ASN A 30 -19.78 -3.47 -2.37
N PRO A 31 -18.75 -3.02 -3.12
CA PRO A 31 -18.78 -1.77 -3.87
C PRO A 31 -19.88 -1.76 -4.94
N ASP A 32 -20.28 -0.58 -5.37
CA ASP A 32 -21.35 -0.43 -6.37
C ASP A 32 -20.84 -0.71 -7.78
N VAL A 33 -19.63 -0.23 -8.12
CA VAL A 33 -19.03 -0.39 -9.45
C VAL A 33 -17.57 -0.83 -9.34
N MET A 34 -17.19 -1.81 -10.16
CA MET A 34 -15.83 -2.26 -10.37
C MET A 34 -15.50 -2.26 -11.87
N ALA A 35 -14.77 -1.26 -12.34
CA ALA A 35 -14.30 -1.22 -13.74
C ALA A 35 -12.91 -1.86 -13.85
N VAL A 36 -12.71 -2.75 -14.81
CA VAL A 36 -11.55 -3.66 -14.82
C VAL A 36 -11.04 -3.93 -16.23
N TYR A 37 -9.71 -4.09 -16.31
CA TYR A 37 -9.01 -4.66 -17.43
C TYR A 37 -7.98 -5.68 -16.90
N PRO A 38 -7.87 -6.88 -17.48
CA PRO A 38 -7.02 -7.93 -16.94
C PRO A 38 -5.53 -7.67 -17.19
N ILE A 39 -4.73 -7.71 -16.12
CA ILE A 39 -3.27 -7.62 -16.21
C ILE A 39 -2.60 -8.47 -15.12
N THR A 40 -1.68 -9.36 -15.50
CA THR A 40 -0.90 -10.16 -14.54
C THR A 40 0.00 -9.25 -13.70
N PRO A 41 0.23 -9.48 -12.38
CA PRO A 41 -0.31 -10.52 -11.50
C PRO A 41 -1.53 -10.06 -10.69
N GLN A 42 -2.28 -9.07 -11.18
CA GLN A 42 -3.52 -8.61 -10.54
C GLN A 42 -4.71 -9.53 -10.85
N THR A 43 -4.65 -10.28 -11.95
CA THR A 43 -5.69 -11.20 -12.43
C THR A 43 -6.40 -12.03 -11.34
N PRO A 44 -5.72 -12.64 -10.34
CA PRO A 44 -6.40 -13.40 -9.29
C PRO A 44 -7.44 -12.59 -8.49
N ILE A 45 -7.27 -11.26 -8.37
CA ILE A 45 -8.23 -10.38 -7.68
C ILE A 45 -9.54 -10.32 -8.46
N ILE A 46 -9.48 -9.95 -9.75
CA ILE A 46 -10.68 -9.75 -10.57
C ILE A 46 -11.37 -11.04 -10.95
N GLU A 47 -10.64 -12.12 -11.21
CA GLU A 47 -11.26 -13.40 -11.55
C GLU A 47 -11.99 -14.00 -10.34
N THR A 48 -11.36 -13.96 -9.16
CA THR A 48 -11.99 -14.40 -7.92
C THR A 48 -13.23 -13.57 -7.62
N TYR A 49 -13.16 -12.25 -7.79
CA TYR A 49 -14.28 -11.35 -7.54
C TYR A 49 -15.42 -11.54 -8.55
N ALA A 50 -15.11 -11.66 -9.84
CA ALA A 50 -16.09 -11.91 -10.89
C ALA A 50 -16.82 -13.23 -10.68
N LYS A 51 -16.11 -14.27 -10.21
CA LYS A 51 -16.74 -15.53 -9.80
C LYS A 51 -17.69 -15.33 -8.62
N MET A 52 -17.29 -14.58 -7.59
CA MET A 52 -18.18 -14.25 -6.46
C MET A 52 -19.43 -13.48 -6.90
N LYS A 53 -19.34 -12.58 -7.89
CA LYS A 53 -20.50 -11.92 -8.51
C LYS A 53 -21.39 -12.93 -9.23
N ALA A 54 -20.82 -13.80 -10.06
CA ALA A 54 -21.58 -14.85 -10.77
C ALA A 54 -22.29 -15.80 -9.80
N ASP A 55 -21.69 -16.07 -8.65
CA ASP A 55 -22.29 -16.86 -7.55
C ASP A 55 -23.35 -16.07 -6.74
N GLY A 56 -23.65 -14.82 -7.10
CA GLY A 56 -24.65 -13.98 -6.43
C GLY A 56 -24.23 -13.42 -5.06
N LYS A 57 -22.93 -13.45 -4.72
CA LYS A 57 -22.44 -13.01 -3.40
C LYS A 57 -22.29 -11.49 -3.25
N VAL A 58 -22.31 -10.76 -4.36
CA VAL A 58 -22.19 -9.29 -4.43
C VAL A 58 -23.16 -8.74 -5.48
N GLN A 59 -23.51 -7.46 -5.34
CA GLN A 59 -24.41 -6.75 -6.27
C GLN A 59 -23.66 -5.77 -7.19
N THR A 60 -22.33 -5.78 -7.16
CA THR A 60 -21.46 -4.86 -7.89
C THR A 60 -21.68 -4.93 -9.40
N GLU A 61 -21.79 -3.78 -10.06
CA GLU A 61 -21.68 -3.70 -11.51
C GLU A 61 -20.21 -3.84 -11.94
N ILE A 62 -19.91 -4.78 -12.83
CA ILE A 62 -18.53 -5.02 -13.29
C ILE A 62 -18.46 -4.55 -14.73
N ILE A 63 -17.65 -3.52 -14.97
CA ILE A 63 -17.47 -2.94 -16.30
C ILE A 63 -16.17 -3.48 -16.87
N GLN A 64 -16.26 -4.35 -17.87
CA GLN A 64 -15.10 -4.80 -18.63
C GLN A 64 -14.81 -3.78 -19.73
N VAL A 65 -13.71 -3.06 -19.57
CA VAL A 65 -13.29 -2.01 -20.50
C VAL A 65 -12.25 -2.53 -21.49
N GLU A 66 -11.83 -1.70 -22.44
CA GLU A 66 -10.85 -2.02 -23.47
C GLU A 66 -9.39 -1.73 -23.07
N SER A 67 -9.16 -0.96 -22.00
CA SER A 67 -7.83 -0.67 -21.44
C SER A 67 -7.89 -0.17 -20.00
N GLU A 68 -6.77 -0.17 -19.28
CA GLU A 68 -6.69 0.37 -17.92
C GLU A 68 -6.98 1.88 -17.84
N HIS A 69 -6.64 2.64 -18.87
CA HIS A 69 -7.02 4.05 -18.96
C HIS A 69 -8.55 4.23 -18.84
N SER A 70 -9.29 3.39 -19.57
CA SER A 70 -10.75 3.39 -19.56
C SER A 70 -11.32 2.81 -18.28
N ALA A 71 -10.61 1.88 -17.62
CA ALA A 71 -11.01 1.36 -16.32
C ALA A 71 -11.00 2.49 -15.28
N MET A 72 -9.90 3.23 -15.20
CA MET A 72 -9.79 4.37 -14.27
C MET A 72 -10.76 5.50 -14.64
N SER A 73 -11.00 5.73 -15.93
CA SER A 73 -11.98 6.73 -16.40
C SER A 73 -13.41 6.36 -15.99
N ALA A 74 -13.79 5.08 -16.13
CA ALA A 74 -15.08 4.57 -15.68
C ALA A 74 -15.24 4.66 -14.15
N VAL A 75 -14.17 4.35 -13.39
CA VAL A 75 -14.11 4.57 -11.93
C VAL A 75 -14.37 6.04 -11.59
N VAL A 76 -13.67 6.97 -12.23
CA VAL A 76 -13.86 8.42 -12.00
C VAL A 76 -15.30 8.85 -12.32
N GLY A 77 -15.84 8.43 -13.47
CA GLY A 77 -17.20 8.77 -13.87
C GLY A 77 -18.26 8.24 -12.90
N ALA A 78 -18.14 6.96 -12.50
CA ALA A 78 -19.07 6.35 -11.56
C ALA A 78 -18.94 6.94 -10.15
N GLN A 79 -17.72 7.24 -9.68
CA GLN A 79 -17.51 7.87 -8.37
C GLN A 79 -18.09 9.28 -8.34
N ALA A 80 -17.87 10.06 -9.40
CA ALA A 80 -18.47 11.38 -9.56
C ALA A 80 -20.00 11.30 -9.61
N ALA A 81 -20.57 10.26 -10.23
CA ALA A 81 -22.01 9.99 -10.25
C ALA A 81 -22.59 9.57 -8.88
N GLY A 82 -21.76 9.28 -7.89
CA GLY A 82 -22.17 9.00 -6.51
C GLY A 82 -22.07 7.53 -6.10
N ALA A 83 -21.47 6.67 -6.92
CA ALA A 83 -21.24 5.26 -6.60
C ALA A 83 -19.97 5.07 -5.76
N ARG A 84 -19.94 4.03 -4.91
CA ARG A 84 -18.71 3.49 -4.32
C ARG A 84 -17.96 2.69 -5.38
N THR A 85 -16.80 3.18 -5.81
CA THR A 85 -16.05 2.58 -6.93
C THR A 85 -14.74 1.95 -6.49
N VAL A 86 -14.42 0.84 -7.17
CA VAL A 86 -13.13 0.15 -7.00
C VAL A 86 -12.54 -0.24 -8.35
N THR A 87 -11.23 -0.49 -8.38
CA THR A 87 -10.56 -1.21 -9.47
C THR A 87 -9.37 -2.00 -8.94
N ALA A 88 -8.70 -2.74 -9.81
CA ALA A 88 -7.42 -3.35 -9.51
C ALA A 88 -6.55 -3.37 -10.76
N THR A 89 -5.25 -3.11 -10.63
CA THR A 89 -4.29 -3.12 -11.74
C THR A 89 -2.87 -3.53 -11.33
N SER A 90 -1.93 -3.51 -12.28
CA SER A 90 -0.50 -3.76 -12.13
C SER A 90 0.31 -3.06 -13.23
N SER A 91 1.57 -2.71 -12.97
CA SER A 91 2.60 -2.38 -13.99
C SER A 91 2.13 -1.41 -15.08
N GLN A 92 2.16 -1.83 -16.34
CA GLN A 92 1.81 -1.03 -17.51
C GLN A 92 0.40 -0.49 -17.40
N GLY A 93 -0.51 -1.27 -16.80
CA GLY A 93 -1.87 -0.85 -16.56
C GLY A 93 -1.95 0.34 -15.62
N LEU A 94 -1.21 0.31 -14.50
CA LEU A 94 -1.16 1.44 -13.56
C LEU A 94 -0.58 2.69 -14.22
N VAL A 95 0.47 2.55 -15.02
CA VAL A 95 1.08 3.68 -15.74
C VAL A 95 0.16 4.20 -16.84
N LEU A 96 -0.63 3.33 -17.48
CA LEU A 96 -1.64 3.73 -18.46
C LEU A 96 -2.82 4.46 -17.80
N MET A 97 -3.06 4.26 -16.50
CA MET A 97 -4.00 5.06 -15.69
C MET A 97 -3.46 6.44 -15.29
N HIS A 98 -2.16 6.73 -15.45
CA HIS A 98 -1.46 7.82 -14.77
C HIS A 98 -2.13 9.19 -14.90
N GLU A 99 -2.56 9.57 -16.11
CA GLU A 99 -3.28 10.84 -16.34
C GLU A 99 -4.56 10.93 -15.48
N ILE A 100 -5.35 9.86 -15.49
CA ILE A 100 -6.64 9.80 -14.81
C ILE A 100 -6.47 9.71 -13.29
N LEU A 101 -5.35 9.20 -12.79
CA LEU A 101 -5.05 9.22 -11.35
C LEU A 101 -5.02 10.65 -10.80
N TYR A 102 -4.42 11.61 -11.52
CA TYR A 102 -4.42 13.02 -11.12
C TYR A 102 -5.82 13.64 -11.18
N ILE A 103 -6.66 13.20 -12.12
CA ILE A 103 -8.05 13.65 -12.23
C ILE A 103 -8.84 13.18 -11.00
N ALA A 104 -8.74 11.90 -10.63
CA ALA A 104 -9.41 11.35 -9.46
C ALA A 104 -9.02 12.09 -8.17
N ALA A 105 -7.72 12.32 -7.97
CA ALA A 105 -7.22 13.03 -6.80
C ALA A 105 -7.59 14.53 -6.82
N GLY A 106 -7.49 15.18 -7.97
CA GLY A 106 -7.80 16.61 -8.13
C GLY A 106 -9.28 16.91 -7.94
N LEU A 107 -10.16 16.00 -8.35
CA LEU A 107 -11.61 16.09 -8.13
C LEU A 107 -12.04 15.60 -6.74
N GLN A 108 -11.10 15.17 -5.88
CA GLN A 108 -11.37 14.65 -4.53
C GLN A 108 -12.40 13.50 -4.54
N LEU A 109 -12.27 12.60 -5.52
CA LEU A 109 -13.13 11.44 -5.69
C LEU A 109 -12.59 10.25 -4.88
N PRO A 110 -13.34 9.73 -3.89
CA PRO A 110 -12.86 8.68 -3.00
C PRO A 110 -12.95 7.29 -3.62
N SER A 111 -12.17 7.06 -4.67
CA SER A 111 -12.03 5.75 -5.31
C SER A 111 -10.97 4.90 -4.62
N PHE A 112 -11.16 3.58 -4.65
CA PHE A 112 -10.21 2.62 -4.06
C PHE A 112 -9.61 1.69 -5.11
N MET A 113 -8.33 1.35 -4.97
CA MET A 113 -7.64 0.49 -5.92
C MET A 113 -6.73 -0.51 -5.21
N TYR A 114 -6.77 -1.77 -5.65
CA TYR A 114 -5.70 -2.71 -5.35
C TYR A 114 -4.63 -2.66 -6.45
N VAL A 115 -3.36 -2.69 -6.05
CA VAL A 115 -2.25 -2.85 -6.99
C VAL A 115 -1.44 -4.08 -6.59
N SER A 116 -1.28 -5.03 -7.53
CA SER A 116 -0.25 -6.06 -7.41
C SER A 116 1.01 -5.55 -8.09
N ALA A 117 1.91 -4.93 -7.33
CA ALA A 117 3.07 -4.20 -7.83
C ALA A 117 3.97 -5.11 -8.67
N ARG A 118 4.32 -4.65 -9.87
CA ARG A 118 5.04 -5.42 -10.89
C ARG A 118 5.99 -4.53 -11.68
N ALA A 119 7.12 -5.12 -12.10
CA ALA A 119 8.13 -4.45 -12.92
C ALA A 119 7.54 -3.77 -14.17
N LEU A 120 8.12 -2.63 -14.55
CA LEU A 120 7.80 -1.94 -15.79
C LEU A 120 8.60 -2.55 -16.96
N ALA A 121 8.01 -2.53 -18.16
CA ALA A 121 8.52 -3.23 -19.33
C ALA A 121 9.75 -2.55 -19.98
N ALA A 122 10.36 -3.33 -20.89
CA ALA A 122 11.62 -3.18 -21.62
C ALA A 122 12.88 -3.61 -20.83
N PRO A 123 13.09 -4.94 -20.62
CA PRO A 123 12.30 -6.07 -21.14
C PRO A 123 10.99 -6.30 -20.35
N LEU A 124 10.03 -7.01 -20.94
CA LEU A 124 8.81 -7.39 -20.22
C LEU A 124 9.18 -8.32 -19.05
N ASN A 125 8.73 -7.96 -17.85
CA ASN A 125 8.78 -8.82 -16.68
C ASN A 125 7.42 -8.78 -15.96
N ILE A 126 6.86 -9.96 -15.69
CA ILE A 126 5.53 -10.08 -15.06
C ILE A 126 5.60 -10.12 -13.53
N HIS A 127 6.79 -10.26 -12.96
CA HIS A 127 7.00 -10.46 -11.52
C HIS A 127 7.15 -9.15 -10.73
N GLY A 128 7.13 -9.31 -9.41
CA GLY A 128 7.00 -8.21 -8.46
C GLY A 128 8.19 -7.25 -8.43
N GLU A 129 7.88 -5.97 -8.48
CA GLU A 129 8.77 -4.82 -8.28
C GLU A 129 7.88 -3.61 -7.94
N HIS A 130 8.42 -2.55 -7.34
CA HIS A 130 7.66 -1.35 -6.99
C HIS A 130 7.77 -0.23 -8.02
N GLY A 131 8.42 -0.44 -9.18
CA GLY A 131 8.63 0.61 -10.18
C GLY A 131 7.33 1.27 -10.67
N ASP A 132 6.26 0.50 -10.79
CA ASP A 132 4.93 0.97 -11.20
C ASP A 132 4.27 1.89 -10.16
N VAL A 133 4.20 1.46 -8.91
CA VAL A 133 3.64 2.27 -7.81
C VAL A 133 4.50 3.49 -7.51
N MET A 134 5.82 3.39 -7.69
CA MET A 134 6.74 4.51 -7.54
C MET A 134 6.64 5.52 -8.67
N ALA A 135 6.21 5.11 -9.87
CA ALA A 135 5.96 6.01 -10.99
C ALA A 135 4.75 6.92 -10.77
N VAL A 136 3.80 6.50 -9.94
CA VAL A 136 2.55 7.24 -9.66
C VAL A 136 2.48 7.85 -8.25
N ARG A 137 3.59 7.84 -7.50
CA ARG A 137 3.65 8.29 -6.10
C ARG A 137 3.27 9.76 -5.87
N ASP A 138 3.36 10.58 -6.92
CA ASP A 138 3.07 12.02 -6.88
C ASP A 138 1.66 12.36 -7.40
N SER A 139 0.85 11.35 -7.72
CA SER A 139 -0.52 11.50 -8.26
C SER A 139 -1.56 12.03 -7.26
N GLY A 140 -1.21 12.16 -5.98
CA GLY A 140 -2.14 12.55 -4.91
C GLY A 140 -2.99 11.40 -4.34
N TRP A 141 -2.64 10.16 -4.69
CA TRP A 141 -3.21 8.95 -4.09
C TRP A 141 -2.48 8.58 -2.81
N ALA A 142 -3.22 8.15 -1.79
CA ALA A 142 -2.58 7.53 -0.63
C ALA A 142 -2.10 6.13 -1.02
N GLN A 143 -0.87 5.77 -0.64
CA GLN A 143 -0.24 4.49 -0.98
C GLN A 143 0.03 3.69 0.30
N ILE A 144 -0.62 2.53 0.42
CA ILE A 144 -0.54 1.67 1.60
C ILE A 144 0.03 0.31 1.18
N PHE A 145 1.22 -0.05 1.64
CA PHE A 145 1.87 -1.32 1.36
C PHE A 145 1.44 -2.41 2.34
N SER A 146 1.25 -3.60 1.79
CA SER A 146 0.97 -4.84 2.52
C SER A 146 2.18 -5.76 2.44
N GLU A 147 2.57 -6.34 3.58
CA GLU A 147 3.65 -7.34 3.66
C GLU A 147 3.20 -8.72 3.17
N ASN A 148 1.98 -9.14 3.52
CA ASN A 148 1.50 -10.51 3.35
C ASN A 148 -0.01 -10.57 3.03
N ALA A 149 -0.54 -11.76 2.77
CA ALA A 149 -1.94 -11.93 2.38
C ALA A 149 -2.94 -11.48 3.46
N GLN A 150 -2.59 -11.61 4.76
CA GLN A 150 -3.42 -11.10 5.86
C GLN A 150 -3.51 -9.57 5.79
N GLN A 151 -2.37 -8.89 5.61
CA GLN A 151 -2.35 -7.44 5.45
C GLN A 151 -3.07 -6.98 4.18
N ALA A 152 -2.95 -7.72 3.07
CA ALA A 152 -3.67 -7.40 1.83
C ALA A 152 -5.20 -7.37 2.02
N TYR A 153 -5.73 -8.27 2.86
CA TYR A 153 -7.14 -8.27 3.26
C TYR A 153 -7.46 -7.09 4.19
N ASP A 154 -6.71 -6.92 5.29
CA ASP A 154 -7.01 -5.93 6.32
C ASP A 154 -6.82 -4.48 5.85
N LEU A 155 -5.69 -4.21 5.19
CA LEU A 155 -5.35 -2.88 4.70
C LEU A 155 -6.24 -2.45 3.53
N GLY A 156 -6.84 -3.38 2.79
CA GLY A 156 -7.87 -3.07 1.81
C GLY A 156 -9.15 -2.51 2.43
N ILE A 157 -9.62 -3.15 3.50
CA ILE A 157 -10.79 -2.71 4.26
C ILE A 157 -10.53 -1.33 4.89
N ILE A 158 -9.34 -1.14 5.47
CA ILE A 158 -8.90 0.15 5.99
C ILE A 158 -8.81 1.20 4.87
N GLY A 159 -8.26 0.82 3.72
CA GLY A 159 -8.00 1.69 2.58
C GLY A 159 -9.27 2.26 1.95
N LEU A 160 -10.30 1.43 1.73
CA LEU A 160 -11.59 1.92 1.22
C LEU A 160 -12.23 2.91 2.20
N LYS A 161 -12.27 2.58 3.49
CA LYS A 161 -12.83 3.47 4.52
C LYS A 161 -12.06 4.78 4.60
N LEU A 162 -10.73 4.73 4.52
CA LEU A 162 -9.88 5.91 4.47
C LEU A 162 -10.21 6.79 3.26
N ALA A 163 -10.41 6.19 2.09
CA ALA A 163 -10.73 6.91 0.87
C ALA A 163 -12.00 7.75 1.06
N GLU A 164 -13.08 7.10 1.48
CA GLU A 164 -14.39 7.73 1.68
C GLU A 164 -14.36 8.79 2.77
N LYS A 165 -13.68 8.51 3.89
CA LYS A 165 -13.57 9.45 5.01
C LYS A 165 -12.80 10.70 4.64
N MET A 166 -11.76 10.56 3.83
CA MET A 166 -10.88 11.65 3.44
C MET A 166 -11.29 12.34 2.15
N LYS A 167 -12.25 11.82 1.38
CA LYS A 167 -12.56 12.30 0.02
C LYS A 167 -11.29 12.36 -0.84
N ASN A 168 -10.47 11.31 -0.72
CA ASN A 168 -9.21 11.19 -1.42
C ASN A 168 -9.06 9.77 -1.94
N PRO A 169 -8.54 9.55 -3.15
CA PRO A 169 -8.37 8.20 -3.62
C PRO A 169 -7.22 7.49 -2.88
N VAL A 170 -7.35 6.18 -2.72
CA VAL A 170 -6.42 5.33 -1.96
C VAL A 170 -6.09 4.09 -2.79
N MET A 171 -4.81 3.74 -2.85
CA MET A 171 -4.36 2.46 -3.37
C MET A 171 -3.66 1.63 -2.30
N THR A 172 -4.06 0.37 -2.20
CA THR A 172 -3.38 -0.63 -1.37
C THR A 172 -2.57 -1.54 -2.27
N ILE A 173 -1.30 -1.70 -1.90
CA ILE A 173 -0.25 -2.28 -2.71
C ILE A 173 0.18 -3.59 -2.06
N MET A 174 0.26 -4.63 -2.86
CA MET A 174 0.88 -5.91 -2.48
C MET A 174 1.91 -6.29 -3.53
N ASP A 175 2.89 -7.11 -3.15
CA ASP A 175 3.92 -7.49 -4.09
C ASP A 175 3.41 -8.56 -5.07
N GLY A 176 3.60 -8.29 -6.36
CA GLY A 176 3.26 -9.23 -7.42
C GLY A 176 3.98 -10.57 -7.24
N PHE A 177 3.22 -11.66 -7.36
CA PHE A 177 3.61 -13.04 -7.07
C PHE A 177 3.91 -13.31 -5.59
N HIS A 178 4.89 -12.61 -5.00
CA HIS A 178 5.34 -12.81 -3.61
C HIS A 178 4.22 -12.71 -2.58
N THR A 179 3.28 -11.79 -2.76
CA THR A 179 2.08 -11.69 -1.92
C THR A 179 0.83 -12.07 -2.70
N SER A 180 0.70 -11.61 -3.96
CA SER A 180 -0.55 -11.79 -4.70
C SER A 180 -0.88 -13.24 -5.05
N HIS A 181 0.12 -14.14 -5.14
CA HIS A 181 -0.04 -15.55 -5.51
C HIS A 181 0.38 -16.53 -4.41
N THR A 182 1.18 -16.10 -3.43
CA THR A 182 1.55 -16.96 -2.30
C THR A 182 0.35 -17.23 -1.42
N THR A 183 0.04 -18.52 -1.21
CA THR A 183 -1.04 -18.92 -0.31
C THR A 183 -0.58 -18.84 1.14
N GLU A 184 -1.32 -18.10 1.95
CA GLU A 184 -1.04 -17.94 3.37
C GLU A 184 -2.29 -18.19 4.21
N ARG A 185 -2.09 -18.29 5.52
CA ARG A 185 -3.16 -18.40 6.51
C ARG A 185 -3.76 -17.00 6.74
N VAL A 186 -5.01 -16.79 6.30
CA VAL A 186 -5.75 -15.54 6.49
C VAL A 186 -6.94 -15.74 7.44
N GLU A 187 -7.00 -14.92 8.48
CA GLU A 187 -8.12 -14.79 9.40
C GLU A 187 -9.11 -13.74 8.85
N VAL A 188 -10.22 -14.24 8.29
CA VAL A 188 -11.27 -13.44 7.68
C VAL A 188 -12.30 -13.06 8.75
N LEU A 189 -12.68 -11.78 8.79
CA LEU A 189 -13.71 -11.28 9.69
C LEU A 189 -15.11 -11.70 9.23
N GLU A 190 -16.10 -11.67 10.12
CA GLU A 190 -17.50 -11.86 9.73
C GLU A 190 -17.97 -10.72 8.80
N ASP A 191 -18.80 -11.04 7.80
CA ASP A 191 -19.32 -10.09 6.81
C ASP A 191 -19.97 -8.85 7.44
N ARG A 192 -20.79 -9.06 8.48
CA ARG A 192 -21.45 -7.96 9.20
C ARG A 192 -20.47 -7.02 9.89
N VAL A 193 -19.32 -7.54 10.36
CA VAL A 193 -18.30 -6.74 11.05
C VAL A 193 -17.63 -5.80 10.04
N VAL A 194 -17.25 -6.32 8.87
CA VAL A 194 -16.66 -5.52 7.79
C VAL A 194 -17.66 -4.51 7.24
N LYS A 195 -18.89 -4.93 6.97
CA LYS A 195 -19.96 -4.04 6.49
C LYS A 195 -20.22 -2.88 7.45
N ASN A 196 -20.28 -3.15 8.76
CA ASN A 196 -20.47 -2.11 9.78
C ASN A 196 -19.24 -1.21 9.93
N PHE A 197 -18.04 -1.76 9.76
CA PHE A 197 -16.80 -0.99 9.85
C PHE A 197 -16.69 0.03 8.71
N VAL A 198 -16.90 -0.43 7.47
CA VAL A 198 -16.83 0.43 6.27
C VAL A 198 -18.04 1.36 6.20
N GLY A 199 -19.22 0.87 6.55
CA GLY A 199 -20.46 1.64 6.54
C GLY A 199 -21.05 1.86 5.15
N GLU A 200 -22.13 2.63 5.10
CA GLU A 200 -22.81 3.03 3.87
C GLU A 200 -22.13 4.25 3.24
N TYR A 201 -21.84 4.17 1.93
CA TYR A 201 -21.33 5.31 1.19
C TYR A 201 -22.47 6.29 0.90
N LYS A 202 -22.33 7.53 1.39
CA LYS A 202 -23.30 8.62 1.19
C LYS A 202 -22.56 9.87 0.74
N PRO A 203 -22.33 10.07 -0.57
CA PRO A 203 -21.65 11.25 -1.06
C PRO A 203 -22.47 12.50 -0.74
N GLU A 204 -21.83 13.51 -0.15
CA GLU A 204 -22.48 14.81 0.10
C GLU A 204 -22.77 15.58 -1.19
N LYS A 205 -21.96 15.35 -2.23
CA LYS A 205 -21.95 16.06 -3.51
C LYS A 205 -21.60 15.05 -4.61
N TYR A 206 -22.49 14.91 -5.59
CA TYR A 206 -22.30 14.00 -6.71
C TYR A 206 -23.06 14.50 -7.94
N LEU A 207 -22.60 14.10 -9.13
CA LEU A 207 -23.02 14.60 -10.43
C LEU A 207 -24.51 14.36 -10.71
N LEU A 208 -25.07 13.24 -10.23
CA LEU A 208 -26.47 12.86 -10.46
C LEU A 208 -27.43 13.36 -9.36
N ASP A 209 -27.01 14.30 -8.51
CA ASP A 209 -27.94 15.00 -7.61
C ASP A 209 -28.67 16.12 -8.38
N PHE A 210 -29.83 15.78 -8.97
CA PHE A 210 -30.66 16.75 -9.69
C PHE A 210 -31.23 17.88 -8.81
N LYS A 211 -31.22 17.73 -7.48
CA LYS A 211 -31.66 18.79 -6.55
C LYS A 211 -30.53 19.79 -6.29
N LYS A 212 -29.27 19.38 -6.41
CA LYS A 212 -28.07 20.21 -6.23
C LYS A 212 -27.09 19.97 -7.37
N PRO A 213 -27.38 20.47 -8.59
CA PRO A 213 -26.53 20.23 -9.75
C PRO A 213 -25.13 20.82 -9.55
N LEU A 214 -24.11 20.08 -9.99
CA LEU A 214 -22.70 20.44 -9.88
C LEU A 214 -21.99 20.23 -11.22
N SER A 215 -20.96 21.04 -11.46
CA SER A 215 -20.03 20.85 -12.57
C SER A 215 -18.72 20.24 -12.05
N PHE A 216 -18.25 19.19 -12.73
CA PHE A 216 -16.94 18.56 -12.46
C PHE A 216 -15.99 18.84 -13.63
N GLY A 217 -14.69 18.90 -13.35
CA GLY A 217 -13.67 19.05 -14.41
C GLY A 217 -13.71 20.39 -15.16
N VAL A 218 -14.13 21.48 -14.48
CA VAL A 218 -14.17 22.82 -15.09
C VAL A 218 -12.77 23.33 -15.43
N VAL A 219 -12.70 24.22 -16.43
CA VAL A 219 -11.45 24.91 -16.78
C VAL A 219 -11.11 25.91 -15.66
N ALA A 220 -9.97 25.70 -15.01
CA ALA A 220 -9.39 26.65 -14.05
C ALA A 220 -8.19 27.35 -14.68
N LEU A 221 -8.21 28.68 -14.70
CA LEU A 221 -7.15 29.52 -15.26
C LEU A 221 -6.14 29.94 -14.17
N GLN A 222 -5.12 30.71 -14.56
CA GLN A 222 -3.99 31.11 -13.72
C GLN A 222 -4.41 31.85 -12.43
N ASN A 223 -5.58 32.50 -12.44
CA ASN A 223 -6.13 33.23 -11.30
C ASN A 223 -6.82 32.35 -10.23
N SER A 224 -6.94 31.04 -10.46
CA SER A 224 -7.67 30.13 -9.54
C SER A 224 -7.07 28.74 -9.41
N TYR A 225 -6.28 28.28 -10.38
CA TYR A 225 -5.74 26.91 -10.40
C TYR A 225 -4.92 26.58 -9.14
N PHE A 226 -4.14 27.55 -8.64
CA PHE A 226 -3.26 27.33 -7.51
C PHE A 226 -4.04 27.08 -6.20
N GLU A 227 -5.16 27.77 -6.02
CA GLU A 227 -6.06 27.62 -4.87
C GLU A 227 -6.69 26.22 -4.82
N PHE A 228 -7.05 25.65 -5.97
CA PHE A 228 -7.51 24.26 -6.03
C PHE A 228 -6.43 23.28 -5.55
N LYS A 229 -5.17 23.52 -5.92
CA LYS A 229 -4.03 22.70 -5.46
C LYS A 229 -3.74 22.87 -3.98
N LEU A 230 -3.81 24.07 -3.44
CA LEU A 230 -3.69 24.29 -1.99
C LEU A 230 -4.79 23.58 -1.20
N ASN A 231 -6.03 23.58 -1.71
CA ASN A 231 -7.13 22.83 -1.10
C ASN A 231 -6.89 21.31 -1.15
N GLN A 232 -6.37 20.80 -2.27
CA GLN A 232 -5.98 19.39 -2.42
C GLN A 232 -4.91 19.01 -1.38
N ILE A 233 -3.83 19.78 -1.26
CA ILE A 233 -2.73 19.56 -0.31
C ILE A 233 -3.25 19.57 1.14
N LYS A 234 -4.02 20.59 1.51
CA LYS A 234 -4.60 20.73 2.86
C LYS A 234 -5.50 19.55 3.25
N ASN A 235 -6.18 18.94 2.27
CA ASN A 235 -6.95 17.72 2.51
C ASN A 235 -6.04 16.50 2.71
N PHE A 236 -5.02 16.35 1.86
CA PHE A 236 -4.08 15.22 1.88
C PHE A 236 -3.23 15.18 3.17
N GLU A 237 -2.87 16.33 3.74
CA GLU A 237 -2.15 16.42 5.03
C GLU A 237 -2.86 15.73 6.20
N LYS A 238 -4.19 15.60 6.14
CA LYS A 238 -5.00 14.98 7.19
C LYS A 238 -5.02 13.45 7.09
N VAL A 239 -4.64 12.88 5.95
CA VAL A 239 -4.73 11.44 5.66
C VAL A 239 -3.98 10.61 6.70
N SER A 240 -2.74 10.98 7.07
CA SER A 240 -1.95 10.23 8.07
C SER A 240 -2.65 10.14 9.42
N ARG A 241 -3.30 11.23 9.85
CA ARG A 241 -4.02 11.27 11.14
C ARG A 241 -5.23 10.35 11.09
N GLU A 242 -6.00 10.44 10.01
CA GLU A 242 -7.21 9.64 9.87
C GLU A 242 -6.91 8.15 9.68
N TYR A 243 -5.85 7.82 8.94
CA TYR A 243 -5.37 6.45 8.81
C TYR A 243 -5.05 5.84 10.19
N LYS A 244 -4.31 6.56 11.07
CA LYS A 244 -4.07 6.11 12.46
C LYS A 244 -5.37 5.85 13.24
N ASN A 245 -6.37 6.71 13.08
CA ASN A 245 -7.66 6.55 13.76
C ASN A 245 -8.39 5.30 13.26
N ILE A 246 -8.43 5.10 11.93
CA ILE A 246 -9.08 3.96 11.30
C ILE A 246 -8.35 2.65 11.66
N CYS A 247 -7.02 2.63 11.72
CA CYS A 247 -6.26 1.48 12.20
C CYS A 247 -6.62 1.10 13.64
N LYS A 248 -6.80 2.09 14.54
CA LYS A 248 -7.25 1.84 15.92
C LYS A 248 -8.70 1.33 15.99
N GLU A 249 -9.57 1.81 15.11
CA GLU A 249 -10.93 1.26 14.99
C GLU A 249 -10.89 -0.19 14.48
N PHE A 250 -10.00 -0.48 13.52
CA PHE A 250 -9.82 -1.80 12.97
C PHE A 250 -9.27 -2.79 14.00
N GLU A 251 -8.32 -2.35 14.84
CA GLU A 251 -7.77 -3.14 15.94
C GLU A 251 -8.87 -3.61 16.91
N LYS A 252 -9.87 -2.77 17.20
CA LYS A 252 -10.99 -3.13 18.09
C LYS A 252 -11.85 -4.27 17.54
N ILE A 253 -12.00 -4.37 16.22
CA ILE A 253 -12.85 -5.39 15.59
C ILE A 253 -12.09 -6.66 15.17
N SER A 254 -10.77 -6.55 15.00
CA SER A 254 -9.93 -7.63 14.48
C SER A 254 -8.90 -8.18 15.48
N GLY A 255 -8.55 -7.40 16.49
CA GLY A 255 -7.41 -7.65 17.38
C GLY A 255 -6.04 -7.45 16.73
N ARG A 256 -5.98 -6.98 15.47
CA ARG A 256 -4.73 -6.78 14.70
C ARG A 256 -4.38 -5.30 14.65
N LYS A 257 -3.15 -4.98 15.07
CA LYS A 257 -2.65 -3.61 15.16
C LYS A 257 -1.95 -3.21 13.85
N TYR A 258 -2.31 -2.05 13.33
CA TYR A 258 -1.66 -1.42 12.18
C TYR A 258 -1.25 0.02 12.52
N GLY A 259 -0.20 0.48 11.87
CA GLY A 259 0.35 1.82 12.02
C GLY A 259 0.85 2.38 10.69
N LEU A 260 1.42 3.59 10.74
CA LEU A 260 2.09 4.22 9.59
C LEU A 260 3.22 3.36 9.05
N TYR A 261 3.93 2.73 9.97
CA TYR A 261 5.02 1.79 9.79
C TYR A 261 4.95 0.78 10.94
N GLU A 262 5.74 -0.28 10.84
CA GLU A 262 6.04 -1.23 11.89
C GLU A 262 7.52 -1.10 12.26
N ASP A 263 7.76 -0.81 13.53
CA ASP A 263 9.05 -0.87 14.19
C ASP A 263 9.26 -2.30 14.74
N TYR A 264 10.37 -2.92 14.34
CA TYR A 264 10.70 -4.28 14.76
C TYR A 264 12.11 -4.32 15.33
N GLU A 265 12.22 -4.55 16.63
CA GLU A 265 13.50 -4.58 17.37
C GLU A 265 14.34 -3.30 17.15
N LEU A 266 13.71 -2.11 17.17
CA LEU A 266 14.40 -0.82 16.91
C LEU A 266 14.86 -0.07 18.17
N ASP A 267 14.23 -0.29 19.33
CA ASP A 267 14.44 0.53 20.53
C ASP A 267 15.91 0.64 20.96
N ASP A 268 16.67 -0.46 20.89
CA ASP A 268 18.09 -0.53 21.27
C ASP A 268 19.03 -0.82 20.09
N ALA A 269 18.52 -0.76 18.85
CA ALA A 269 19.26 -1.13 17.65
C ALA A 269 20.40 -0.13 17.36
N ASP A 270 21.56 -0.68 17.01
CA ASP A 270 22.69 0.08 16.47
C ASP A 270 22.57 0.23 14.95
N TYR A 271 22.02 -0.77 14.27
CA TYR A 271 21.87 -0.82 12.82
C TYR A 271 20.42 -1.12 12.44
N ALA A 272 19.88 -0.44 11.44
CA ALA A 272 18.51 -0.66 10.98
C ALA A 272 18.40 -0.82 9.47
N ILE A 273 17.47 -1.66 9.03
CA ILE A 273 16.97 -1.68 7.65
C ILE A 273 15.64 -0.92 7.58
N VAL A 274 15.44 -0.12 6.53
CA VAL A 274 14.14 0.47 6.17
C VAL A 274 13.66 -0.15 4.86
N ILE A 275 12.42 -0.65 4.83
CA ILE A 275 11.91 -1.42 3.68
C ILE A 275 10.39 -1.25 3.47
N LEU A 276 9.92 -1.66 2.29
CA LEU A 276 8.51 -1.75 1.89
C LEU A 276 8.16 -3.19 1.47
N GLY A 277 6.89 -3.57 1.67
CA GLY A 277 6.30 -4.78 1.09
C GLY A 277 6.80 -6.10 1.72
N SER A 278 6.70 -7.18 0.95
CA SER A 278 6.81 -8.56 1.43
C SER A 278 8.16 -8.94 2.02
N THR A 279 9.26 -8.31 1.59
CA THR A 279 10.60 -8.60 2.12
C THR A 279 10.72 -8.25 3.60
N ALA A 280 9.83 -7.43 4.14
CA ALA A 280 9.78 -7.15 5.58
C ALA A 280 9.66 -8.46 6.38
N GLY A 281 8.89 -9.46 5.91
CA GLY A 281 8.79 -10.76 6.56
C GLY A 281 10.13 -11.50 6.65
N THR A 282 10.83 -11.64 5.52
CA THR A 282 12.18 -12.26 5.48
C THR A 282 13.20 -11.46 6.31
N ALA A 283 13.07 -10.13 6.34
CA ALA A 283 13.94 -9.27 7.12
C ALA A 283 13.71 -9.45 8.63
N LYS A 284 12.46 -9.59 9.10
CA LYS A 284 12.13 -9.90 10.50
C LYS A 284 12.77 -11.22 10.94
N GLU A 285 12.64 -12.29 10.15
CA GLU A 285 13.30 -13.57 10.45
C GLU A 285 14.83 -13.45 10.53
N THR A 286 15.42 -12.61 9.68
CA THR A 286 16.87 -12.35 9.71
C THR A 286 17.27 -11.55 10.95
N VAL A 287 16.47 -10.55 11.32
CA VAL A 287 16.65 -9.76 12.55
C VAL A 287 16.59 -10.68 13.77
N ASP A 288 15.58 -11.55 13.89
CA ASP A 288 15.45 -12.51 15.00
C ASP A 288 16.69 -13.38 15.14
N LYS A 289 17.18 -13.92 14.02
CA LYS A 289 18.38 -14.75 13.99
C LYS A 289 19.60 -13.96 14.49
N LEU A 290 19.86 -12.78 13.95
CA LEU A 290 21.01 -11.96 14.35
C LEU A 290 20.90 -11.45 15.79
N ARG A 291 19.68 -11.16 16.26
CA ARG A 291 19.40 -10.82 17.66
C ARG A 291 19.72 -11.98 18.59
N SER A 292 19.39 -13.22 18.20
CA SER A 292 19.77 -14.42 18.96
C SER A 292 21.29 -14.65 19.03
N GLU A 293 22.04 -14.10 18.07
CA GLU A 293 23.51 -14.07 18.04
C GLU A 293 24.09 -12.87 18.82
N GLY A 294 23.25 -12.05 19.45
CA GLY A 294 23.65 -10.90 20.26
C GLY A 294 23.85 -9.59 19.47
N LYS A 295 23.52 -9.55 18.17
CA LYS A 295 23.63 -8.32 17.37
C LYS A 295 22.46 -7.37 17.64
N LYS A 296 22.76 -6.07 17.75
CA LYS A 296 21.76 -5.00 17.93
C LYS A 296 21.24 -4.47 16.59
N VAL A 297 20.42 -5.26 15.92
CA VAL A 297 19.86 -4.94 14.61
C VAL A 297 18.34 -4.78 14.65
N GLY A 298 17.78 -3.87 13.85
CA GLY A 298 16.34 -3.67 13.79
C GLY A 298 15.83 -3.41 12.37
N LEU A 299 14.52 -3.29 12.24
CA LEU A 299 13.82 -3.11 10.98
C LEU A 299 12.69 -2.08 11.14
N LEU A 300 12.57 -1.18 10.17
CA LEU A 300 11.42 -0.30 10.00
C LEU A 300 10.72 -0.66 8.67
N SER A 301 9.53 -1.27 8.76
CA SER A 301 8.71 -1.59 7.59
C SER A 301 7.65 -0.51 7.40
N VAL A 302 7.70 0.21 6.28
CA VAL A 302 6.73 1.29 6.01
C VAL A 302 5.43 0.71 5.45
N HIS A 303 4.28 1.07 6.04
CA HIS A 303 2.97 0.71 5.51
C HIS A 303 2.40 1.87 4.69
N LEU A 304 2.17 3.04 5.30
CA LEU A 304 1.66 4.21 4.58
C LEU A 304 2.83 4.97 3.94
N PHE A 305 3.13 4.71 2.67
CA PHE A 305 4.22 5.38 1.96
C PHE A 305 3.84 6.79 1.46
N ARG A 306 2.57 7.00 1.10
CA ARG A 306 2.02 8.32 0.74
C ARG A 306 0.73 8.59 1.48
N PRO A 307 0.59 9.76 2.15
CA PRO A 307 1.64 10.76 2.43
C PRO A 307 2.78 10.16 3.28
N PHE A 308 4.02 10.55 3.01
CA PHE A 308 5.20 10.05 3.76
C PHE A 308 5.32 10.74 5.13
N GLN A 309 5.73 10.01 6.17
CA GLN A 309 5.72 10.51 7.56
C GLN A 309 7.11 10.92 8.01
N TYR A 310 7.62 12.00 7.41
CA TYR A 310 8.97 12.50 7.65
C TYR A 310 9.31 12.69 9.13
N LYS A 311 8.38 13.27 9.90
CA LYS A 311 8.59 13.55 11.32
C LYS A 311 8.65 12.27 12.15
N GLU A 312 7.68 11.38 11.99
CA GLU A 312 7.60 10.14 12.76
C GLU A 312 8.76 9.18 12.40
N ILE A 313 9.00 8.93 11.11
CA ILE A 313 10.08 8.04 10.67
C ILE A 313 11.45 8.62 11.03
N GLY A 314 11.65 9.93 10.83
CA GLY A 314 12.90 10.58 11.20
C GLY A 314 13.18 10.49 12.70
N LYS A 315 12.15 10.65 13.54
CA LYS A 315 12.27 10.50 15.00
C LYS A 315 12.64 9.06 15.38
N GLU A 316 11.98 8.07 14.78
CA GLU A 316 12.22 6.64 15.02
C GLU A 316 13.64 6.20 14.67
N LEU A 317 14.25 6.84 13.66
CA LEU A 317 15.57 6.47 13.16
C LEU A 317 16.70 7.36 13.72
N ALA A 318 16.39 8.41 14.47
CA ALA A 318 17.36 9.43 14.89
C ALA A 318 18.46 8.91 15.83
N HIS A 319 18.24 7.80 16.54
CA HIS A 319 19.24 7.17 17.42
C HIS A 319 20.09 6.09 16.73
N ILE A 320 19.67 5.58 15.57
CA ILE A 320 20.35 4.47 14.87
C ILE A 320 21.71 4.91 14.33
N LYS A 321 22.78 4.14 14.57
CA LYS A 321 24.15 4.53 14.15
C LYS A 321 24.30 4.54 12.64
N LYS A 322 23.84 3.48 11.95
CA LYS A 322 23.89 3.33 10.49
C LYS A 322 22.63 2.67 9.96
N ILE A 323 22.13 3.13 8.83
CA ILE A 323 20.86 2.68 8.24
C ILE A 323 21.11 2.15 6.83
N ALA A 324 20.46 1.05 6.46
CA ALA A 324 20.34 0.62 5.07
C ALA A 324 18.89 0.80 4.61
N VAL A 325 18.68 1.46 3.49
CA VAL A 325 17.36 1.58 2.86
C VAL A 325 17.31 0.66 1.66
N LEU A 326 16.34 -0.25 1.67
CA LEU A 326 16.16 -1.27 0.65
C LEU A 326 14.97 -0.92 -0.24
N ASP A 327 15.27 -0.53 -1.48
CA ASP A 327 14.29 -0.21 -2.50
C ASP A 327 14.11 -1.39 -3.46
N ARG A 328 12.87 -1.86 -3.60
CA ARG A 328 12.48 -2.78 -4.67
C ARG A 328 12.08 -2.01 -5.93
N ALA A 329 12.78 -0.93 -6.21
CA ALA A 329 12.56 -0.05 -7.35
C ALA A 329 13.89 0.61 -7.73
N VAL A 330 14.02 0.99 -8.99
CA VAL A 330 15.17 1.75 -9.49
C VAL A 330 14.70 3.08 -10.07
N SER A 331 15.49 4.13 -9.86
CA SER A 331 15.32 5.44 -10.52
C SER A 331 16.57 5.74 -11.33
N VAL A 332 16.55 5.45 -12.64
CA VAL A 332 17.75 5.61 -13.48
C VAL A 332 18.19 7.08 -13.49
N GLY A 333 19.43 7.33 -13.06
CA GLY A 333 19.99 8.68 -12.95
C GLY A 333 19.71 9.39 -11.62
N ALA A 334 19.05 8.72 -10.66
CA ALA A 334 18.80 9.27 -9.32
C ALA A 334 18.90 8.18 -8.25
N TYR A 335 18.79 8.57 -6.98
CA TYR A 335 18.60 7.60 -5.92
C TYR A 335 17.18 7.01 -5.96
N PRO A 336 16.99 5.77 -5.48
CA PRO A 336 15.68 5.17 -5.36
C PRO A 336 14.73 5.94 -4.43
N PRO A 337 13.40 5.76 -4.60
CA PRO A 337 12.41 6.63 -3.96
C PRO A 337 12.42 6.56 -2.43
N LEU A 338 12.40 5.38 -1.82
CA LEU A 338 12.32 5.23 -0.36
C LEU A 338 13.59 5.79 0.29
N TYR A 339 14.77 5.52 -0.28
CA TYR A 339 16.02 6.13 0.18
C TYR A 339 15.92 7.66 0.25
N GLY A 340 15.42 8.31 -0.79
CA GLY A 340 15.24 9.77 -0.81
C GLY A 340 14.34 10.26 0.33
N GLU A 341 13.25 9.55 0.62
CA GLU A 341 12.34 9.92 1.71
C GLU A 341 12.96 9.75 3.10
N VAL A 342 13.72 8.66 3.31
CA VAL A 342 14.40 8.40 4.58
C VAL A 342 15.48 9.44 4.84
N VAL A 343 16.29 9.79 3.83
CA VAL A 343 17.31 10.84 3.96
C VAL A 343 16.67 12.19 4.33
N ASN A 344 15.58 12.58 3.65
CA ASN A 344 14.84 13.80 3.98
C ASN A 344 14.25 13.76 5.40
N SER A 345 13.73 12.61 5.83
CA SER A 345 13.18 12.43 7.18
C SER A 345 14.23 12.65 8.27
N LEU A 346 15.42 12.06 8.10
CA LEU A 346 16.53 12.19 9.03
C LEU A 346 17.04 13.63 9.08
N TYR A 347 17.15 14.30 7.92
CA TYR A 347 17.54 15.71 7.84
C TYR A 347 16.62 16.61 8.67
N HIS A 348 15.32 16.35 8.69
CA HIS A 348 14.36 17.11 9.50
C HIS A 348 14.36 16.73 10.98
N ALA A 349 14.75 15.50 11.33
CA ALA A 349 14.64 14.99 12.69
C ALA A 349 15.89 15.19 13.54
N THR A 350 17.09 15.24 12.93
CA THR A 350 18.35 15.32 13.68
C THR A 350 19.44 16.05 12.92
N HIS A 351 20.33 16.73 13.65
CA HIS A 351 21.57 17.30 13.13
C HIS A 351 22.76 16.35 13.22
N ARG A 352 22.57 15.17 13.83
CA ARG A 352 23.60 14.13 13.86
C ARG A 352 23.79 13.60 12.44
N LYS A 353 25.04 13.52 11.98
CA LYS A 353 25.36 12.81 10.74
C LYS A 353 25.09 11.32 10.97
N ILE A 354 24.11 10.78 10.25
CA ILE A 354 23.78 9.36 10.23
C ILE A 354 24.18 8.84 8.86
N ASP A 355 24.96 7.77 8.83
CA ASP A 355 25.34 7.14 7.58
C ASP A 355 24.18 6.28 7.07
N VAL A 356 23.71 6.58 5.86
CA VAL A 356 22.58 5.89 5.22
C VAL A 356 23.07 5.27 3.91
N ALA A 357 22.98 3.96 3.81
CA ALA A 357 23.32 3.21 2.60
C ALA A 357 22.07 2.93 1.76
N SER A 358 22.18 3.10 0.44
CA SER A 358 21.11 2.76 -0.52
C SER A 358 21.36 1.39 -1.12
N TYR A 359 20.35 0.51 -1.06
CA TYR A 359 20.36 -0.81 -1.69
C TYR A 359 19.16 -0.94 -2.63
N VAL A 360 19.41 -1.40 -3.85
CA VAL A 360 18.37 -1.85 -4.79
C VAL A 360 18.36 -3.38 -4.80
N TYR A 361 17.17 -3.96 -4.71
CA TYR A 361 17.01 -5.41 -4.60
C TYR A 361 15.73 -5.90 -5.29
N GLY A 362 15.62 -7.22 -5.50
CA GLY A 362 14.36 -7.88 -5.85
C GLY A 362 13.67 -7.41 -7.14
N LEU A 363 14.37 -6.69 -8.01
CA LEU A 363 13.83 -6.19 -9.28
C LEU A 363 13.35 -7.35 -10.14
N GLY A 364 12.22 -7.16 -10.82
CA GLY A 364 11.64 -8.20 -11.65
C GLY A 364 11.38 -9.53 -10.94
N GLY A 365 11.07 -9.49 -9.64
CA GLY A 365 10.72 -10.65 -8.81
C GLY A 365 11.88 -11.54 -8.43
N ARG A 366 13.12 -11.04 -8.48
CA ARG A 366 14.29 -11.81 -8.04
C ARG A 366 14.22 -12.10 -6.53
N ASP A 367 14.43 -13.35 -6.15
CA ASP A 367 14.38 -13.76 -4.76
C ASP A 367 15.40 -13.01 -3.89
N THR A 368 15.00 -12.71 -2.66
CA THR A 368 15.86 -12.09 -1.64
C THR A 368 15.80 -12.94 -0.38
N PHE A 369 16.83 -13.73 -0.15
CA PHE A 369 16.89 -14.65 0.99
C PHE A 369 17.49 -13.97 2.23
N GLN A 370 17.32 -14.62 3.39
CA GLN A 370 17.91 -14.16 4.66
C GLN A 370 19.43 -13.94 4.57
N LYS A 371 20.14 -14.69 3.72
CA LYS A 371 21.59 -14.51 3.52
C LYS A 371 21.91 -13.12 2.96
N GLN A 372 21.17 -12.65 1.95
CA GLN A 372 21.35 -11.32 1.39
C GLN A 372 21.05 -10.23 2.43
N ILE A 373 19.96 -10.38 3.20
CA ILE A 373 19.63 -9.42 4.27
C ILE A 373 20.70 -9.41 5.37
N LYS A 374 21.24 -10.58 5.74
CA LYS A 374 22.35 -10.68 6.69
C LYS A 374 23.59 -9.94 6.17
N ASN A 375 23.94 -10.10 4.89
CA ASN A 375 25.07 -9.39 4.30
C ASN A 375 24.90 -7.87 4.39
N VAL A 376 23.67 -7.34 4.24
CA VAL A 376 23.40 -5.90 4.43
C VAL A 376 23.74 -5.46 5.85
N PHE A 377 23.35 -6.23 6.88
CA PHE A 377 23.74 -5.91 8.26
C PHE A 377 25.24 -6.02 8.51
N ASP A 378 25.89 -7.03 7.93
CA ASP A 378 27.35 -7.19 8.03
C ASP A 378 28.09 -6.00 7.36
N ASP A 379 27.61 -5.51 6.20
CA ASP A 379 28.12 -4.29 5.55
C ASP A 379 28.00 -3.06 6.48
N LEU A 380 26.84 -2.88 7.13
CA LEU A 380 26.63 -1.77 8.08
C LEU A 380 27.60 -1.87 9.26
N GLU A 381 27.75 -3.05 9.85
CA GLU A 381 28.64 -3.31 10.97
C GLU A 381 30.11 -2.99 10.61
N ASN A 382 30.57 -3.52 9.47
CA ASN A 382 31.93 -3.31 8.96
C ASN A 382 32.20 -1.88 8.46
N GLY A 383 31.16 -1.05 8.34
CA GLY A 383 31.29 0.34 7.88
C GLY A 383 31.47 0.46 6.36
N GLU A 384 31.01 -0.54 5.61
CA GLU A 384 30.98 -0.51 4.15
C GLU A 384 29.80 0.33 3.64
N ILE A 385 29.71 1.58 4.08
CA ILE A 385 28.68 2.51 3.62
C ILE A 385 29.22 3.28 2.43
N SER A 386 28.56 3.10 1.28
CA SER A 386 28.95 3.70 0.01
C SER A 386 28.05 4.89 -0.30
N GLU A 387 28.62 5.96 -0.83
CA GLU A 387 27.87 7.04 -1.51
C GLU A 387 27.33 6.60 -2.89
N LYS A 388 27.44 5.32 -3.22
CA LYS A 388 26.87 4.72 -4.42
C LYS A 388 25.80 3.71 -4.02
N ILE A 389 24.77 3.62 -4.86
CA ILE A 389 23.75 2.58 -4.77
C ILE A 389 24.41 1.21 -4.85
N LYS A 390 24.18 0.37 -3.83
CA LYS A 390 24.56 -1.05 -3.81
C LYS A 390 23.42 -1.88 -4.41
N TYR A 391 23.75 -3.00 -5.04
CA TYR A 391 22.77 -3.89 -5.66
C TYR A 391 22.84 -5.26 -5.01
N ILE A 392 21.69 -5.73 -4.51
CA ILE A 392 21.54 -7.09 -4.01
C ILE A 392 21.17 -7.98 -5.18
N LEU A 393 22.12 -8.83 -5.58
CA LEU A 393 21.96 -9.84 -6.62
C LEU A 393 21.62 -11.20 -6.01
#